data_AF-A0A1A9C0J4-F1
#
_entry.id   AF-A0A1A9C0J4-F1
#
_cell.length_a   1.000
_cell.length_b   1.000
_cell.length_c   1.000
_cell.angle_alpha   90.00
_cell.angle_beta   90.00
_cell.angle_gamma   90.00
#
_symmetry.space_group_name_H-M   'P 1'
#
loop_
_entity.id
_entity.type
_entity.pdbx_description
1 polymer ?
#
loop_
_entity_poly.entity_id
_entity_poly.type
_entity_poly.pdbx_seq_one_letter_code
_entity_poly.pdbx_strand_id
1 'polypeptide(L)'
;MSVADFLARLQGKRPAFDTTDEVTQLLDDQYERIRDTRLPLHLQRAAHLERLLSFQPGLVDARGAAADLALHAEALITAARSGGHEDLAERLVDAAEALNEAVSHLAAAAHATVPVPQVPLVHAA
;
A
#
# COMPACT_ATOMS: atom_id res chain seq x y z
N MET A 1 -27.76 -12.27 -1.36
CA MET A 1 -26.43 -12.90 -1.51
C MET A 1 -26.57 -14.11 -2.41
N SER A 2 -26.02 -14.05 -3.62
CA SER A 2 -26.14 -15.09 -4.63
C SER A 2 -25.14 -16.23 -4.39
N VAL A 3 -25.35 -17.38 -5.05
CA VAL A 3 -24.39 -18.51 -5.05
C VAL A 3 -23.06 -18.07 -5.68
N ALA A 4 -23.08 -17.15 -6.65
CA ALA A 4 -21.88 -16.59 -7.25
C ALA A 4 -21.07 -15.75 -6.25
N ASP A 5 -21.73 -14.94 -5.41
CA ASP A 5 -21.07 -14.14 -4.37
C ASP A 5 -20.39 -15.02 -3.32
N PHE A 6 -21.02 -16.15 -3.00
CA PHE A 6 -20.48 -17.14 -2.07
C PHE A 6 -19.25 -17.85 -2.65
N LEU A 7 -19.31 -18.29 -3.92
CA LEU A 7 -18.19 -18.92 -4.61
C LEU A 7 -17.03 -17.95 -4.86
N ALA A 8 -17.32 -16.69 -5.16
CA ALA A 8 -16.30 -15.63 -5.27
C ALA A 8 -15.57 -15.48 -3.93
N ARG A 9 -16.31 -15.33 -2.83
CA ARG A 9 -15.71 -15.26 -1.47
C ARG A 9 -14.86 -16.49 -1.13
N LEU A 10 -15.31 -17.70 -1.48
CA LEU A 10 -14.58 -18.95 -1.23
C LEU A 10 -13.24 -19.02 -1.98
N GLN A 11 -13.15 -18.38 -3.15
CA GLN A 11 -11.93 -18.22 -3.94
C GLN A 11 -11.08 -17.01 -3.51
N GLY A 12 -11.43 -16.33 -2.41
CA GLY A 12 -10.79 -15.09 -1.97
C GLY A 12 -11.15 -13.87 -2.82
N LYS A 13 -12.14 -13.97 -3.72
CA LYS A 13 -12.56 -12.90 -4.63
C LYS A 13 -13.66 -12.03 -4.02
N ARG A 14 -13.51 -10.73 -4.27
CA ARG A 14 -14.57 -9.72 -4.37
C ARG A 14 -15.92 -10.21 -4.91
N PRO A 15 -17.09 -10.12 -4.24
CA PRO A 15 -18.32 -9.97 -5.03
C PRO A 15 -18.16 -8.77 -5.98
N ALA A 16 -18.61 -8.93 -7.22
CA ALA A 16 -18.74 -7.83 -8.18
C ALA A 16 -20.07 -7.11 -7.93
N PHE A 17 -20.13 -5.82 -8.23
CA PHE A 17 -21.30 -4.97 -8.01
C PHE A 17 -21.73 -4.34 -9.32
N ASP A 18 -23.04 -4.19 -9.50
CA ASP A 18 -23.63 -3.71 -10.75
C ASP A 18 -23.89 -2.19 -10.73
N THR A 19 -23.72 -1.54 -9.58
CA THR A 19 -23.97 -0.11 -9.40
C THR A 19 -22.79 0.60 -8.74
N THR A 20 -22.58 1.86 -9.13
CA THR A 20 -21.57 2.74 -8.53
C THR A 20 -21.82 2.98 -7.04
N ASP A 21 -23.09 3.05 -6.62
CA ASP A 21 -23.48 3.26 -5.22
C ASP A 21 -23.05 2.08 -4.34
N GLU A 22 -23.27 0.84 -4.81
CA GLU A 22 -22.82 -0.36 -4.10
C GLU A 22 -21.28 -0.44 -4.02
N VAL A 23 -20.57 -0.05 -5.09
CA VAL A 23 -19.10 0.04 -5.06
C VAL A 23 -18.63 1.08 -4.06
N THR A 24 -19.26 2.27 -4.04
CA THR A 24 -18.91 3.36 -3.13
C THR A 24 -19.09 2.94 -1.68
N GLN A 25 -20.26 2.38 -1.35
CA GLN A 25 -20.55 1.90 0.00
C GLN A 25 -19.57 0.81 0.44
N LEU A 26 -19.19 -0.12 -0.45
CA LEU A 26 -18.21 -1.14 -0.14
C LEU A 26 -16.83 -0.55 0.19
N LEU A 27 -16.38 0.44 -0.59
CA LEU A 27 -15.07 1.06 -0.40
C LEU A 27 -15.02 1.82 0.92
N ASP A 28 -16.07 2.56 1.26
CA ASP A 28 -16.20 3.27 2.53
C ASP A 28 -16.22 2.30 3.72
N ASP A 29 -17.08 1.28 3.67
CA ASP A 29 -17.17 0.25 4.71
C ASP A 29 -15.86 -0.52 4.88
N GLN A 30 -15.15 -0.76 3.78
CA GLN A 30 -13.83 -1.39 3.82
C GLN A 30 -12.83 -0.49 4.54
N TYR A 31 -12.76 0.79 4.19
CA TYR A 31 -11.79 1.72 4.75
C TYR A 31 -12.03 1.89 6.25
N GLU A 32 -13.26 2.16 6.67
CA GLU A 32 -13.59 2.31 8.09
C GLU A 32 -13.30 1.03 8.88
N ARG A 33 -13.64 -0.15 8.34
CA ARG A 33 -13.28 -1.42 9.00
C ARG A 33 -11.77 -1.59 9.13
N ILE A 34 -10.99 -1.28 8.10
CA ILE A 34 -9.52 -1.35 8.18
C ILE A 34 -9.01 -0.35 9.22
N ARG A 35 -9.50 0.88 9.21
CA ARG A 35 -9.13 1.92 10.16
C ARG A 35 -9.40 1.46 11.59
N ASP A 36 -10.62 1.06 11.90
CA ASP A 36 -11.03 0.66 13.26
C ASP A 36 -10.29 -0.57 13.77
N THR A 37 -9.98 -1.54 12.89
CA THR A 37 -9.38 -2.81 13.30
C THR A 37 -7.85 -2.82 13.22
N ARG A 38 -7.23 -2.07 12.31
CA ARG A 38 -5.79 -2.09 12.05
C ARG A 38 -5.06 -0.90 12.64
N LEU A 39 -5.64 0.30 12.61
CA LEU A 39 -4.95 1.49 13.10
C LEU A 39 -4.55 1.38 14.58
N PRO A 40 -5.41 0.89 15.51
CA PRO A 40 -5.00 0.69 16.91
C PRO A 40 -3.81 -0.26 17.05
N LEU A 41 -3.76 -1.32 16.25
CA LEU A 41 -2.65 -2.28 16.25
C LEU A 41 -1.36 -1.64 15.74
N HIS A 42 -1.44 -0.84 14.68
CA HIS A 42 -0.28 -0.08 14.17
C HIS A 42 0.22 0.93 15.19
N LEU A 43 -0.68 1.66 15.86
CA LEU A 43 -0.33 2.60 16.92
C LEU A 43 0.32 1.89 18.11
N GLN A 44 -0.20 0.74 18.54
CA GLN A 44 0.39 -0.04 19.63
C GLN A 44 1.81 -0.50 19.30
N ARG A 45 2.04 -0.98 18.07
CA ARG A 45 3.38 -1.39 17.60
C ARG A 45 4.32 -0.18 17.52
N ALA A 46 3.82 0.96 17.05
CA ALA A 46 4.60 2.18 16.94
C ALA A 46 4.93 2.82 18.30
N ALA A 47 4.10 2.60 19.34
CA ALA A 47 4.26 3.21 20.65
C ALA A 47 5.58 2.90 21.36
N HIS A 48 6.27 1.82 20.95
CA HIS A 48 7.52 1.36 21.56
C HIS A 48 8.77 1.77 20.75
N LEU A 49 8.59 2.53 19.66
CA LEU A 49 9.69 2.94 18.78
C LEU A 49 10.36 4.21 19.34
N GLU A 50 11.37 4.02 20.19
CA GLU A 50 12.05 5.13 20.88
C GLU A 50 13.26 5.69 20.11
N ARG A 51 13.87 4.89 19.24
CA ARG A 51 15.07 5.27 18.49
C ARG A 51 14.75 5.37 17.01
N LEU A 52 15.41 6.28 16.32
CA LEU A 52 15.23 6.47 14.87
C LEU A 52 15.42 5.17 14.08
N LEU A 53 16.42 4.36 14.44
CA LEU A 53 16.67 3.06 13.80
C LEU A 53 15.52 2.05 14.02
N SER A 54 14.76 2.17 15.11
CA SER A 54 13.63 1.28 15.42
C SER A 54 12.48 1.41 14.41
N PHE A 55 12.39 2.52 13.68
CA PHE A 55 11.39 2.71 12.62
C PHE A 55 11.71 1.91 11.35
N GLN A 56 12.98 1.54 11.15
CA GLN A 56 13.47 0.97 9.89
C GLN A 56 12.77 -0.32 9.47
N PRO A 57 12.54 -1.33 10.34
CA PRO A 57 11.88 -2.57 9.92
C PRO A 57 10.47 -2.32 9.37
N GLY A 58 9.68 -1.48 10.05
CA GLY A 58 8.33 -1.13 9.60
C GLY A 58 8.30 -0.36 8.29
N LEU A 59 9.29 0.50 8.03
CA LEU A 59 9.44 1.22 6.76
C LEU A 59 9.83 0.28 5.60
N VAL A 60 10.70 -0.69 5.85
CA VAL A 60 11.09 -1.72 4.86
C VAL A 60 9.88 -2.60 4.51
N ASP A 61 9.12 -3.05 5.50
CA ASP A 61 7.92 -3.85 5.29
C ASP A 61 6.85 -3.06 4.52
N ALA A 62 6.60 -1.80 4.90
CA ALA A 62 5.65 -0.93 4.22
C ALA A 62 6.07 -0.67 2.76
N ARG A 63 7.36 -0.43 2.50
CA ARG A 63 7.88 -0.29 1.13
C ARG A 63 7.64 -1.55 0.31
N GLY A 64 7.90 -2.72 0.90
CA GLY A 64 7.65 -4.01 0.25
C GLY A 64 6.19 -4.20 -0.13
N ALA A 65 5.26 -3.89 0.79
CA ALA A 65 3.83 -3.95 0.53
C ALA A 65 3.37 -2.95 -0.55
N ALA A 66 3.89 -1.73 -0.55
CA ALA A 66 3.60 -0.75 -1.59
C ALA A 66 4.10 -1.21 -2.97
N ALA A 67 5.28 -1.83 -3.03
CA ALA A 67 5.84 -2.36 -4.28
C ALA A 67 5.02 -3.54 -4.83
N ASP A 68 4.58 -4.45 -3.97
CA ASP A 68 3.70 -5.55 -4.36
C ASP A 68 2.37 -5.03 -4.93
N LEU A 69 1.77 -4.02 -4.29
CA LEU A 69 0.56 -3.36 -4.79
C LEU A 69 0.79 -2.65 -6.13
N ALA A 70 1.94 -2.01 -6.33
CA ALA A 70 2.28 -1.38 -7.62
C ALA A 70 2.33 -2.42 -8.75
N LEU A 71 3.02 -3.54 -8.52
CA LEU A 71 3.10 -4.66 -9.47
C LEU A 71 1.71 -5.27 -9.74
N HIS A 72 0.86 -5.34 -8.71
CA HIS A 72 -0.51 -5.79 -8.87
C HIS A 72 -1.33 -4.84 -9.75
N ALA A 73 -1.20 -3.52 -9.56
CA ALA A 73 -1.85 -2.52 -10.40
C ALA A 73 -1.39 -2.62 -11.85
N GLU A 74 -0.09 -2.80 -12.10
CA GLU A 74 0.47 -3.04 -13.44
C GLU A 74 -0.15 -4.28 -14.11
N ALA A 75 -0.29 -5.38 -13.37
CA ALA A 75 -0.94 -6.59 -13.87
C ALA A 75 -2.42 -6.34 -14.24
N LEU A 76 -3.15 -5.55 -13.44
CA LEU A 76 -4.53 -5.17 -13.73
C LEU A 76 -4.63 -4.26 -14.97
N ILE A 77 -3.70 -3.32 -15.16
CA ILE A 77 -3.60 -2.49 -16.36
C ILE A 77 -3.42 -3.36 -17.61
N THR A 78 -2.49 -4.31 -17.57
CA THR A 78 -2.26 -5.24 -18.68
C THR A 78 -3.51 -6.05 -19.02
N ALA A 79 -4.22 -6.55 -18.00
CA ALA A 79 -5.47 -7.28 -18.19
C ALA A 79 -6.58 -6.40 -18.76
N ALA A 80 -6.73 -5.17 -18.27
CA ALA A 80 -7.72 -4.21 -18.75
C ALA A 80 -7.51 -3.87 -20.23
N ARG A 81 -6.27 -3.54 -20.63
CA ARG A 81 -5.91 -3.28 -22.04
C ARG A 81 -6.17 -4.48 -22.93
N SER A 82 -5.76 -5.67 -22.48
CA SER A 82 -5.97 -6.92 -23.23
C SER A 82 -7.46 -7.25 -23.41
N GLY A 83 -8.31 -6.80 -22.48
CA GLY A 83 -9.77 -6.90 -22.57
C GLY A 83 -10.46 -5.76 -23.32
N GLY A 84 -9.73 -4.76 -23.82
CA GLY A 84 -10.28 -3.59 -24.50
C GLY A 84 -10.93 -2.56 -23.55
N HIS A 85 -10.59 -2.57 -22.26
CA HIS A 85 -11.09 -1.64 -21.24
C HIS A 85 -10.12 -0.47 -21.02
N GLU A 86 -9.90 0.36 -22.05
CA GLU A 86 -8.89 1.43 -22.03
C GLU A 86 -9.13 2.48 -20.94
N ASP A 87 -10.37 2.94 -20.75
CA ASP A 87 -10.69 3.93 -19.70
C ASP A 87 -10.37 3.41 -18.29
N LEU A 88 -10.54 2.11 -18.04
CA LEU A 88 -10.16 1.47 -16.79
C LEU A 88 -8.64 1.39 -16.67
N ALA A 89 -7.96 1.03 -17.75
CA ALA A 89 -6.51 0.96 -17.78
C ALA A 89 -5.86 2.32 -17.48
N GLU A 90 -6.39 3.42 -18.05
CA GLU A 90 -5.92 4.78 -17.79
C GLU A 90 -6.10 5.16 -16.31
N ARG A 91 -7.27 4.92 -15.72
CA ARG A 91 -7.49 5.17 -14.29
C ARG A 91 -6.58 4.36 -13.37
N LEU A 92 -6.18 3.16 -13.79
CA LEU A 92 -5.26 2.32 -13.03
C LEU A 92 -3.80 2.79 -13.16
N VAL A 93 -3.42 3.49 -14.24
CA VAL A 93 -2.08 4.07 -14.40
C VAL A 93 -1.80 5.08 -13.28
N ASP A 94 -2.74 6.00 -13.02
CA ASP A 94 -2.59 7.00 -11.95
C ASP A 94 -2.38 6.32 -10.58
N ALA A 95 -3.08 5.22 -10.32
CA ALA A 95 -2.92 4.45 -9.09
C ALA A 95 -1.55 3.75 -9.00
N ALA A 96 -1.07 3.18 -10.10
CA ALA A 96 0.25 2.56 -10.17
C ALA A 96 1.37 3.59 -9.98
N GLU A 97 1.23 4.79 -10.55
CA GLU A 97 2.18 5.89 -10.37
C GLU A 97 2.25 6.33 -8.90
N ALA A 98 1.10 6.56 -8.25
CA ALA A 98 1.05 6.92 -6.83
C ALA A 98 1.69 5.85 -5.92
N LEU A 99 1.52 4.56 -6.24
CA LEU A 99 2.15 3.48 -5.50
C LEU A 99 3.68 3.46 -5.70
N ASN A 100 4.16 3.70 -6.92
CA ASN A 100 5.59 3.81 -7.21
C ASN A 100 6.24 5.03 -6.51
N GLU A 101 5.53 6.15 -6.42
CA GLU A 101 5.95 7.29 -5.60
C GLU A 101 6.03 6.93 -4.12
N ALA A 102 5.02 6.22 -3.59
CA ALA A 102 5.03 5.76 -2.20
C ALA A 102 6.22 4.83 -1.91
N VAL A 103 6.57 3.92 -2.83
CA VAL A 103 7.78 3.06 -2.73
C VAL A 103 9.04 3.90 -2.60
N SER A 104 9.15 4.97 -3.39
CA SER A 104 10.31 5.87 -3.38
C SER A 104 10.39 6.67 -2.08
N HIS A 105 9.27 7.22 -1.61
CA HIS A 105 9.20 7.95 -0.35
C HIS A 105 9.51 7.07 0.87
N LEU A 106 8.99 5.83 0.90
CA LEU A 106 9.28 4.89 1.97
C LEU A 106 10.75 4.43 1.97
N ALA A 107 11.35 4.28 0.80
CA ALA A 107 12.79 4.02 0.68
C ALA A 107 13.63 5.18 1.24
N ALA A 108 13.29 6.42 0.88
CA ALA A 108 13.96 7.61 1.41
C ALA A 108 13.81 7.72 2.93
N ALA A 109 12.62 7.46 3.47
CA ALA A 109 12.38 7.42 4.91
C ALA A 109 13.21 6.33 5.60
N ALA A 110 13.30 5.13 5.02
CA ALA A 110 14.13 4.05 5.54
C ALA A 110 15.63 4.43 5.54
N HIS A 111 16.12 5.09 4.48
CA HIS A 111 17.50 5.59 4.42
C HIS A 111 17.78 6.66 5.48
N ALA A 112 16.81 7.54 5.77
CA ALA A 112 16.94 8.56 6.79
C ALA A 112 17.12 7.99 8.21
N THR A 113 16.82 6.70 8.43
CA THR A 113 17.06 6.04 9.72
C THR A 113 18.51 5.60 9.95
N VAL A 114 19.33 5.58 8.90
CA VAL A 114 20.73 5.16 8.98
C VAL A 114 21.57 6.31 9.56
N PRO A 115 22.31 6.11 10.66
CA PRO A 115 23.18 7.15 11.21
C PRO A 115 24.25 7.56 10.20
N VAL A 116 24.44 8.87 10.02
CA VAL A 116 25.57 9.40 9.27
C VAL A 116 26.85 9.17 10.10
N PRO A 117 27.92 8.58 9.53
CA PRO A 117 29.19 8.45 10.22
C PRO A 117 29.70 9.83 10.68
N GLN A 118 29.93 9.99 11.99
CA GLN A 118 30.63 11.17 12.51
C GLN A 118 32.12 11.02 12.14
N VAL A 119 32.56 11.69 11.07
CA VAL A 119 33.99 11.78 10.77
C VAL A 119 34.60 12.73 11.81
N PRO A 120 35.63 12.32 12.59
CA PRO A 120 36.30 13.22 13.49
C PRO A 120 36.92 14.37 12.69
N LEU A 121 36.55 15.61 13.02
CA LEU A 121 37.31 16.78 12.57
C LEU A 121 38.68 16.72 13.24
N VAL A 122 39.67 16.17 12.53
CA VAL A 122 41.07 16.31 12.94
C VAL A 122 41.44 17.77 12.70
N HIS A 123 41.36 18.59 13.75
CA HIS A 123 42.00 19.89 13.76
C HIS A 123 43.51 19.66 13.71
N ALA A 124 44.11 19.87 12.55
CA ALA A 124 45.57 20.03 12.45
C ALA A 124 45.93 21.35 13.15
N ALA A 125 46.73 21.26 14.21
CA ALA A 125 47.34 22.37 14.93
C ALA A 125 48.61 22.85 14.24
#